data_AF-A0A372KIL7-F1
#
_entry.id   AF-A0A372KIL7-F1
#
_cell.length_a   1.000
_cell.length_b   1.000
_cell.length_c   1.000
_cell.angle_alpha   90.00
_cell.angle_beta   90.00
_cell.angle_gamma   90.00
#
_symmetry.space_group_name_H-M   'P 1'
#
loop_
_entity.id
_entity.type
_entity.pdbx_description
1 polymer ?
#
loop_
_entity_poly.entity_id
_entity_poly.type
_entity_poly.pdbx_seq_one_letter_code
_entity_poly.pdbx_strand_id
1 'polypeptide(L)'
;ELRSQLKTATGSKRISLREELLRVVAQKARLQAELKVQAVKDEIAQAKENLQADITSTHQAMYAMAKELSESEVADLLSPYTMENLWDSQAEAKNLAEADAYQNRLMAFADKLDAAADNLIAADQEGAALFSAGSQ
;
A
#
# COMPACT_ATOMS: atom_id res chain seq x y z
N GLU A 1 0.96 2.41 -27.22
CA GLU A 1 1.24 2.78 -25.82
C GLU A 1 2.14 4.03 -25.76
N LEU A 2 1.98 4.89 -24.74
CA LEU A 2 2.65 6.19 -24.60
C LEU A 2 4.17 6.13 -24.84
N ARG A 3 4.84 5.10 -24.29
CA ARG A 3 6.27 4.88 -24.49
C ARG A 3 6.67 4.63 -25.94
N SER A 4 5.79 4.01 -26.73
CA SER A 4 6.03 3.77 -28.16
C SER A 4 5.88 5.08 -28.96
N GLN A 5 4.86 5.89 -28.66
CA GLN A 5 4.66 7.20 -29.28
C GLN A 5 5.81 8.16 -28.96
N LEU A 6 6.40 8.07 -27.76
CA LEU A 6 7.54 8.91 -27.37
C LEU A 6 8.81 8.65 -28.21
N LYS A 7 8.99 7.44 -28.77
CA LYS A 7 10.17 7.09 -29.57
C LYS A 7 10.24 7.85 -30.88
N THR A 8 9.10 8.20 -31.46
CA THR A 8 9.00 8.87 -32.76
C THR A 8 8.64 10.35 -32.63
N ALA A 9 8.24 10.81 -31.44
CA ALA A 9 7.86 12.19 -31.20
C ALA A 9 9.08 13.13 -31.13
N THR A 10 8.90 14.34 -31.66
CA THR A 10 9.90 15.41 -31.69
C THR A 10 9.29 16.72 -31.13
N GLY A 11 10.16 17.69 -30.80
CA GLY A 11 9.75 19.02 -30.34
C GLY A 11 8.73 19.01 -29.19
N SER A 12 7.75 19.90 -29.27
CA SER A 12 6.67 20.07 -28.29
C SER A 12 5.89 18.77 -28.04
N LYS A 13 5.62 17.97 -29.09
CA LYS A 13 4.91 16.69 -28.95
C LYS A 13 5.67 15.71 -28.05
N ARG A 14 7.01 15.70 -28.12
CA ARG A 14 7.83 14.86 -27.24
C ARG A 14 7.75 15.32 -25.79
N ILE A 15 7.65 16.63 -25.55
CA ILE A 15 7.54 17.20 -24.21
C ILE A 15 6.18 16.86 -23.60
N SER A 16 5.08 17.08 -24.32
CA SER A 16 3.74 16.70 -23.85
C SER A 16 3.63 15.21 -23.52
N LEU A 17 4.19 14.33 -24.37
CA LEU A 17 4.17 12.88 -24.10
C LEU A 17 5.01 12.49 -22.86
N ARG A 18 6.05 13.25 -22.51
CA ARG A 18 6.83 13.02 -21.28
C ARG A 18 6.06 13.49 -20.05
N GLU A 19 5.42 14.64 -20.14
CA GLU A 19 4.54 15.15 -19.09
C GLU A 19 3.41 14.17 -18.80
N GLU A 20 2.68 13.74 -19.83
CA GLU A 20 1.63 12.73 -19.70
C GLU A 20 2.14 11.43 -19.07
N LEU A 21 3.32 10.95 -19.48
CA LEU A 21 3.93 9.76 -18.90
C LEU A 21 4.21 9.93 -17.40
N LEU A 22 4.73 11.09 -16.97
CA LEU A 22 5.01 11.35 -15.56
C LEU A 22 3.72 11.37 -14.74
N ARG A 23 2.66 12.03 -15.24
CA ARG A 23 1.34 12.05 -14.56
C ARG A 23 0.73 10.65 -14.44
N VAL A 24 0.81 9.84 -15.50
CA VAL A 24 0.32 8.44 -15.46
C VAL A 24 1.09 7.61 -14.44
N VAL A 25 2.42 7.77 -14.35
CA VAL A 25 3.23 7.07 -13.36
C VAL A 25 2.91 7.55 -11.94
N ALA A 26 2.67 8.85 -11.74
CA ALA A 26 2.27 9.41 -10.45
C ALA A 26 0.92 8.83 -9.98
N GLN A 27 -0.09 8.80 -10.85
CA GLN A 27 -1.38 8.19 -10.56
C GLN A 27 -1.25 6.70 -10.23
N LYS A 28 -0.44 5.96 -11.01
CA LYS A 28 -0.19 4.55 -10.74
C LYS A 28 0.50 4.33 -9.39
N ALA A 29 1.46 5.18 -9.01
CA ALA A 29 2.13 5.11 -7.72
C ALA A 29 1.13 5.31 -6.56
N ARG A 30 0.21 6.28 -6.67
CA ARG A 30 -0.84 6.51 -5.67
C ARG A 30 -1.77 5.30 -5.53
N LEU A 31 -2.27 4.77 -6.65
CA LEU A 31 -3.13 3.59 -6.64
C LEU A 31 -2.41 2.37 -6.03
N GLN A 32 -1.15 2.14 -6.38
CA GLN A 32 -0.36 1.04 -5.81
C GLN A 32 -0.14 1.19 -4.30
N ALA A 33 0.03 2.43 -3.82
CA ALA A 33 0.15 2.73 -2.40
C ALA A 33 -1.12 2.30 -1.63
N GLU A 34 -2.29 2.73 -2.12
CA GLU A 34 -3.59 2.40 -1.54
C GLU A 34 -3.86 0.89 -1.56
N LEU A 35 -3.69 0.25 -2.71
CA LEU A 35 -3.92 -1.19 -2.86
C LEU A 35 -3.03 -2.03 -1.94
N LYS A 36 -1.75 -1.64 -1.78
CA LYS A 36 -0.83 -2.42 -0.94
C LYS A 36 -1.15 -2.26 0.55
N VAL A 37 -1.50 -1.06 0.99
CA VAL A 37 -1.96 -0.84 2.38
C VAL A 37 -3.22 -1.64 2.68
N GLN A 38 -4.18 -1.63 1.75
CA GLN A 38 -5.40 -2.41 1.92
C GLN A 38 -5.10 -3.91 2.00
N ALA A 39 -4.24 -4.43 1.11
CA ALA A 39 -3.85 -5.83 1.15
C ALA A 39 -3.21 -6.24 2.49
N VAL A 40 -2.36 -5.39 3.09
CA VAL A 40 -1.79 -5.67 4.42
C VAL A 40 -2.87 -5.71 5.51
N LYS A 41 -3.83 -4.79 5.47
CA LYS A 41 -4.96 -4.77 6.42
C LYS A 41 -5.83 -6.02 6.28
N ASP A 42 -6.09 -6.44 5.06
CA ASP A 42 -6.89 -7.64 4.77
C ASP A 42 -6.16 -8.91 5.24
N GLU A 43 -4.86 -9.02 4.99
CA GLU A 43 -4.03 -10.14 5.49
C GLU A 43 -4.03 -10.23 7.02
N ILE A 44 -3.91 -9.08 7.72
CA ILE A 44 -4.00 -9.02 9.18
C ILE A 44 -5.38 -9.47 9.66
N ALA A 45 -6.45 -8.95 9.05
CA ALA A 45 -7.82 -9.32 9.42
C ALA A 45 -8.07 -10.82 9.24
N GLN A 46 -7.65 -11.39 8.11
CA GLN A 46 -7.79 -12.82 7.84
C GLN A 46 -7.00 -13.68 8.83
N ALA A 47 -5.78 -13.27 9.19
CA ALA A 47 -4.98 -13.99 10.17
C ALA A 47 -5.64 -13.99 11.56
N LYS A 48 -6.25 -12.86 11.97
CA LYS A 48 -6.98 -12.75 13.23
C LYS A 48 -8.23 -13.63 13.24
N GLU A 49 -8.98 -13.64 12.14
CA GLU A 49 -10.16 -14.52 11.99
C GLU A 49 -9.77 -16.00 12.09
N ASN A 50 -8.71 -16.41 11.38
CA ASN A 50 -8.23 -17.79 11.41
C ASN A 50 -7.79 -18.19 12.83
N LEU A 51 -7.02 -17.35 13.52
CA LEU A 51 -6.59 -17.62 14.89
C LEU A 51 -7.79 -17.73 15.85
N GLN A 52 -8.79 -16.87 15.69
CA GLN A 52 -10.01 -16.93 16.51
C GLN A 52 -10.78 -18.23 16.25
N ALA A 53 -10.85 -18.69 15.00
CA ALA A 53 -11.46 -19.97 14.65
C ALA A 53 -10.69 -21.15 15.28
N ASP A 54 -9.35 -21.14 15.22
CA ASP A 54 -8.50 -22.17 15.81
C ASP A 54 -8.62 -22.21 17.34
N ILE A 55 -8.66 -21.04 18.00
CA ILE A 55 -8.92 -20.94 19.44
C ILE A 55 -10.27 -21.56 19.77
N THR A 56 -11.32 -21.19 19.04
CA THR A 56 -12.68 -21.69 19.29
C THR A 56 -12.76 -23.20 19.10
N SER A 57 -12.15 -23.73 18.04
CA SER A 57 -12.10 -25.16 17.75
C SER A 57 -11.34 -25.93 18.83
N THR A 58 -10.21 -25.39 19.29
CA THR A 58 -9.40 -25.99 20.37
C THR A 58 -10.18 -26.07 21.67
N HIS A 59 -10.88 -24.99 22.04
CA HIS A 59 -11.73 -24.96 23.24
C HIS A 59 -12.82 -26.03 23.15
N GLN A 60 -13.57 -26.08 22.04
CA GLN A 60 -14.63 -27.07 21.84
C GLN A 60 -14.10 -28.51 21.92
N ALA A 61 -12.94 -28.78 21.30
CA ALA A 61 -12.33 -30.11 21.34
C ALA A 61 -11.94 -30.51 22.77
N MET A 62 -11.37 -29.58 23.54
CA MET A 62 -10.97 -29.85 24.94
C MET A 62 -12.18 -30.16 25.83
N TYR A 63 -13.25 -29.37 25.74
CA TYR A 63 -14.49 -29.66 26.48
C TYR A 63 -15.12 -31.00 26.07
N ALA A 64 -14.97 -31.44 24.82
CA ALA A 64 -15.50 -32.71 24.35
C ALA A 64 -14.69 -33.94 24.82
N MET A 65 -13.38 -33.79 25.07
CA MET A 65 -12.48 -34.91 25.39
C MET A 65 -12.12 -35.04 26.88
N ALA A 66 -12.16 -33.95 27.64
CA ALA A 66 -11.73 -33.91 29.03
C ALA A 66 -12.75 -34.53 30.00
N LYS A 67 -13.03 -35.82 29.84
CA LYS A 67 -14.10 -36.55 30.58
C LYS A 67 -13.85 -36.68 32.08
N GLU A 68 -12.60 -36.59 32.51
CA GLU A 68 -12.18 -36.76 33.90
C GLU A 68 -11.97 -35.42 34.63
N LEU A 69 -12.09 -34.30 33.91
CA LEU A 69 -11.91 -32.97 34.47
C LEU A 69 -13.28 -32.32 34.66
N SER A 70 -13.40 -31.53 35.72
CA SER A 70 -14.51 -30.61 35.89
C SER A 70 -14.43 -29.45 34.88
N GLU A 71 -15.57 -28.79 34.63
CA GLU A 71 -15.62 -27.65 33.71
C GLU A 71 -14.63 -26.54 34.09
N SER A 72 -14.43 -26.28 35.39
CA SER A 72 -13.49 -25.26 35.86
C SER A 72 -12.02 -25.65 35.61
N GLU A 73 -11.67 -26.93 35.76
CA GLU A 73 -10.31 -27.39 35.46
C GLU A 73 -9.99 -27.31 33.96
N VAL A 74 -10.98 -27.58 33.11
CA VAL A 74 -10.83 -27.38 31.65
C VAL A 74 -10.70 -25.89 31.31
N ALA A 75 -11.50 -25.02 31.94
CA ALA A 75 -11.41 -23.58 31.75
C ALA A 75 -10.05 -23.03 32.19
N ASP A 76 -9.53 -23.46 33.33
CA ASP A 76 -8.21 -23.07 33.83
C ASP A 76 -7.09 -23.51 32.88
N LEU A 77 -7.18 -24.74 32.35
CA LEU A 77 -6.24 -25.27 31.36
C LEU A 77 -6.25 -24.47 30.05
N LEU A 78 -7.42 -24.00 29.63
CA LEU A 78 -7.61 -23.21 28.41
C LEU A 78 -7.37 -21.70 28.61
N SER A 79 -7.18 -21.23 29.84
CA SER A 79 -6.98 -19.81 30.14
C SER A 79 -5.85 -19.12 29.37
N PRO A 80 -4.74 -19.79 28.96
CA PRO A 80 -3.73 -19.18 28.11
C PRO A 80 -4.15 -19.09 26.63
N TYR A 81 -5.11 -19.90 26.17
CA TYR A 81 -5.54 -20.01 24.77
C TYR A 81 -6.60 -18.95 24.44
N THR A 82 -6.21 -17.68 24.54
CA THR A 82 -7.06 -16.54 24.20
C THR A 82 -6.41 -15.70 23.10
N MET A 83 -7.22 -14.90 22.41
CA MET A 83 -6.72 -14.00 21.36
C MET A 83 -5.66 -13.05 21.91
N GLU A 84 -5.87 -12.50 23.10
CA GLU A 84 -4.94 -11.58 23.76
C GLU A 84 -3.55 -12.19 23.99
N ASN A 85 -3.50 -13.46 24.37
CA ASN A 85 -2.25 -14.16 24.69
C ASN A 85 -1.54 -14.73 23.46
N LEU A 86 -2.30 -15.12 22.43
CA LEU A 86 -1.76 -15.80 21.24
C LEU A 86 -1.49 -14.86 20.07
N TRP A 87 -2.14 -13.70 20.02
CA TRP A 87 -1.94 -12.73 18.95
C TRP A 87 -0.76 -11.79 19.23
N ASP A 88 0.17 -11.70 18.28
CA ASP A 88 1.28 -10.76 18.36
C ASP A 88 0.84 -9.34 17.95
N SER A 89 0.27 -8.62 18.91
CA SER A 89 -0.17 -7.23 18.73
C SER A 89 0.99 -6.28 18.39
N GLN A 90 2.22 -6.59 18.80
CA GLN A 90 3.39 -5.78 18.48
C GLN A 90 3.78 -5.94 17.01
N ALA A 91 3.74 -7.17 16.48
CA ALA A 91 3.94 -7.43 15.07
C ALA A 91 2.84 -6.80 14.20
N GLU A 92 1.56 -6.86 14.62
CA GLU A 92 0.46 -6.13 13.95
C GLU A 92 0.79 -4.64 13.84
N ALA A 93 1.11 -3.99 14.97
CA ALA A 93 1.43 -2.56 15.00
C ALA A 93 2.64 -2.22 14.10
N LYS A 94 3.67 -3.06 14.10
CA LYS A 94 4.85 -2.89 13.24
C LYS A 94 4.49 -3.00 11.75
N ASN A 95 3.72 -4.02 11.37
CA ASN A 95 3.31 -4.22 9.98
C ASN A 95 2.46 -3.05 9.47
N LEU A 96 1.55 -2.51 10.31
CA LEU A 96 0.76 -1.33 9.97
C LEU A 96 1.64 -0.08 9.81
N ALA A 97 2.58 0.14 10.73
CA ALA A 97 3.51 1.26 10.62
C ALA A 97 4.40 1.19 9.37
N GLU A 98 4.85 -0.01 8.99
CA GLU A 98 5.61 -0.23 7.76
C GLU A 98 4.75 0.01 6.50
N ALA A 99 3.48 -0.40 6.50
CA ALA A 99 2.54 -0.14 5.42
C ALA A 99 2.26 1.37 5.24
N ASP A 100 2.07 2.11 6.35
CA ASP A 100 1.89 3.56 6.32
C ASP A 100 3.17 4.27 5.82
N ALA A 101 4.35 3.83 6.29
CA ALA A 101 5.62 4.36 5.81
C ALA A 101 5.82 4.11 4.30
N TYR A 102 5.41 2.94 3.81
CA TYR A 102 5.41 2.61 2.38
C TYR A 102 4.48 3.55 1.60
N GLN A 103 3.25 3.75 2.06
CA GLN A 103 2.28 4.66 1.43
C GLN A 103 2.83 6.08 1.33
N ASN A 104 3.34 6.62 2.44
CA ASN A 104 3.91 7.97 2.49
C ASN A 104 5.07 8.14 1.49
N ARG A 105 5.94 7.13 1.37
CA ARG A 105 7.05 7.16 0.40
C ARG A 105 6.56 7.17 -1.04
N LEU A 106 5.54 6.39 -1.37
CA LEU A 106 4.95 6.35 -2.72
C LEU A 106 4.19 7.63 -3.08
N MET A 107 3.46 8.21 -2.12
CA MET A 107 2.80 9.50 -2.30
C MET A 107 3.84 10.60 -2.55
N ALA A 108 4.89 10.68 -1.74
CA ALA A 108 5.97 11.64 -1.95
C ALA A 108 6.71 11.42 -3.28
N PHE A 109 6.83 10.18 -3.74
CA PHE A 109 7.35 9.88 -5.08
C PHE A 109 6.42 10.37 -6.19
N ALA A 110 5.11 10.14 -6.07
CA ALA A 110 4.12 10.63 -7.01
C ALA A 110 4.10 12.16 -7.10
N ASP A 111 4.18 12.85 -5.95
CA ASP A 111 4.22 14.32 -5.90
C ASP A 111 5.46 14.89 -6.60
N LYS A 112 6.61 14.22 -6.47
CA LYS A 112 7.83 14.58 -7.21
C LYS A 112 7.68 14.40 -8.72
N LEU A 113 6.93 13.39 -9.16
CA LEU A 113 6.66 13.18 -10.58
C LEU A 113 5.74 14.25 -11.15
N ASP A 114 4.71 14.66 -10.40
CA ASP A 114 3.82 15.76 -10.80
C ASP A 114 4.59 17.08 -10.86
N ALA A 115 5.43 17.38 -9.86
CA ALA A 115 6.30 18.56 -9.90
C ALA A 115 7.26 18.55 -11.10
N ALA A 116 7.83 17.38 -11.44
CA ALA A 116 8.66 17.24 -12.63
C ALA A 116 7.86 17.44 -13.93
N ALA A 117 6.61 17.00 -13.98
CA ALA A 117 5.70 17.21 -15.10
C ALA A 117 5.40 18.71 -15.28
N ASP A 118 5.08 19.42 -14.21
CA ASP A 118 4.81 20.86 -14.24
C ASP A 118 6.05 21.66 -14.66
N ASN A 119 7.23 21.30 -14.15
CA ASN A 119 8.50 21.92 -14.53
C ASN A 119 8.84 21.72 -16.02
N LEU A 120 8.50 20.57 -16.61
CA LEU A 120 8.69 20.34 -18.05
C LEU A 120 7.84 21.29 -18.90
N ILE A 121 6.60 21.54 -18.49
CA ILE A 121 5.69 22.46 -19.19
C ILE A 121 6.18 23.90 -19.05
N ALA A 122 6.58 24.31 -17.84
CA ALA A 122 7.10 25.65 -17.60
C ALA A 122 8.35 25.93 -18.45
N ALA A 123 9.32 25.01 -18.47
CA ALA A 123 10.54 25.16 -19.26
C ALA A 123 10.27 25.22 -20.77
N ASP A 124 9.29 24.47 -21.28
CA ASP A 124 8.89 24.52 -22.70
C ASP A 124 8.28 25.87 -23.06
N GLN A 125 7.40 26.41 -22.20
CA GLN A 125 6.78 27.73 -22.38
C GLN A 125 7.82 28.86 -22.35
N GLU A 126 8.74 28.85 -21.39
CA GLU A 126 9.84 29.83 -21.31
C GLU A 126 10.73 29.78 -22.55
N GLY A 127 11.13 28.58 -22.98
CA GLY A 127 11.91 28.40 -24.21
C GLY A 127 11.19 28.95 -25.43
N ALA A 128 9.91 28.61 -25.61
CA ALA A 128 9.10 29.10 -26.71
C ALA A 128 8.99 30.65 -26.74
N ALA A 129 8.87 31.29 -25.57
CA ALA A 129 8.85 32.74 -25.43
C ALA A 129 10.19 33.40 -25.80
N LEU A 130 11.33 32.79 -25.42
CA LEU A 130 12.66 33.30 -25.80
C LEU A 130 12.90 33.23 -27.31
N PHE A 131 12.49 32.14 -27.96
CA PHE A 131 12.61 32.00 -29.42
C PHE A 131 11.71 32.98 -30.19
N SER A 132 10.50 33.27 -29.69
CA SER A 132 9.62 34.26 -30.31
C SER A 132 10.10 35.70 -30.09
N ALA A 133 10.75 35.99 -28.96
CA ALA A 133 11.34 37.31 -28.69
C ALA A 133 12.64 37.57 -29.47
N GLY A 134 13.48 36.55 -29.71
CA GLY A 134 14.76 36.68 -30.43
C GLY A 134 14.66 36.58 -31.97
N SER A 135 13.46 36.39 -32.51
CA SER A 135 13.19 36.34 -33.96
C SER A 135 12.58 37.64 -34.52
N GLN A 136 12.55 38.70 -33.71
CA GLN A 136 12.28 40.09 -34.11
C GLN A 136 13.58 40.85 -34.33
#